data_AF-A0A8X6WEP2-F1
#
_entry.id   AF-A0A8X6WEP2-F1
#
_cell.length_a   1.000
_cell.length_b   1.000
_cell.length_c   1.000
_cell.angle_alpha   90.00
_cell.angle_beta   90.00
_cell.angle_gamma   90.00
#
_symmetry.space_group_name_H-M   'P 1'
#
loop_
_entity.id
_entity.type
_entity.pdbx_description
1 polymer ?
#
loop_
_entity_poly.entity_id
_entity_poly.type
_entity_poly.pdbx_seq_one_letter_code
_entity_poly.pdbx_strand_id
1 'polypeptide(L)'
;MNKKKLKNRSVPSTRMDSNVARNRRLIDLVDIEWREETLPNDSIPVPGADLPDPDPDNPNPQESRRQKANEWSDLSLNRMQRNIPTAHPS
;
A
#
# COMPACT_ATOMS: atom_id res chain seq x y z
N MET A 1 39.59 56.73 39.08
CA MET A 1 39.10 55.33 39.06
C MET A 1 37.62 55.29 39.38
N ASN A 2 36.75 54.95 38.43
CA ASN A 2 35.34 54.67 38.72
C ASN A 2 34.89 53.46 37.90
N LYS A 3 34.96 52.27 38.50
CA LYS A 3 34.50 51.00 37.92
C LYS A 3 32.97 50.93 38.00
N LYS A 4 32.28 51.54 37.03
CA LYS A 4 30.83 51.34 36.89
C LYS A 4 30.59 50.01 36.19
N LYS A 5 30.26 49.02 37.01
CA LYS A 5 29.87 47.64 36.66
C LYS A 5 28.76 47.68 35.61
N LEU A 6 29.12 47.40 34.35
CA LEU A 6 28.18 47.16 33.26
C LEU A 6 27.32 45.96 33.67
N LYS A 7 26.06 46.24 34.03
CA LYS A 7 25.07 45.22 34.37
C LYS A 7 24.82 44.42 33.09
N ASN A 8 25.25 43.17 33.09
CA ASN A 8 25.03 42.21 32.00
C ASN A 8 23.53 42.16 31.72
N ARG A 9 23.10 42.79 30.62
CA ARG A 9 21.71 42.73 30.18
C ARG A 9 21.50 41.33 29.64
N SER A 10 20.99 40.44 30.50
CA SER A 10 20.44 39.15 30.07
C SER A 10 19.28 39.48 29.14
N VAL A 11 19.50 39.33 27.84
CA VAL A 11 18.43 39.37 26.86
C VAL A 11 17.50 38.21 27.19
N PRO A 12 16.21 38.44 27.48
CA PRO A 12 15.28 37.32 27.60
C PRO A 12 15.27 36.63 26.24
N SER A 13 15.83 35.41 26.20
CA SER A 13 15.63 34.53 25.07
C SER A 13 14.15 34.20 25.09
N THR A 14 13.36 34.90 24.27
CA THR A 14 11.98 34.56 23.97
C THR A 14 12.00 33.19 23.28
N ARG A 15 12.13 32.13 24.09
CA ARG A 15 11.87 30.77 23.64
C ARG A 15 10.37 30.68 23.50
N MET A 16 9.90 30.91 22.28
CA MET A 16 8.52 30.62 21.96
C MET A 16 8.35 29.11 22.05
N ASP A 17 7.47 28.64 22.94
CA ASP A 17 7.18 27.21 23.08
C ASP A 17 6.55 26.62 21.80
N SER A 18 6.00 27.48 20.94
CA SER A 18 5.53 27.13 19.59
C SER A 18 6.66 26.86 18.58
N ASN A 19 7.91 27.25 18.88
CA ASN A 19 9.06 27.04 18.01
C ASN A 19 9.98 25.96 18.58
N VAL A 20 9.98 24.79 17.93
CA VAL A 20 10.84 23.68 18.32
C VAL A 20 12.32 24.05 18.13
N ALA A 21 13.11 23.88 19.20
CA ALA A 21 14.56 24.04 19.12
C ALA A 21 15.13 22.95 18.20
N ARG A 22 15.58 23.33 17.00
CA ARG A 22 16.21 22.40 16.06
C ARG A 22 17.68 22.19 16.41
N ASN A 23 18.16 20.96 16.24
CA ASN A 23 19.57 20.64 16.41
C ASN A 23 20.36 21.17 15.21
N ARG A 24 21.13 22.23 15.45
CA ARG A 24 21.95 22.89 14.42
C ARG A 24 22.93 21.94 13.73
N ARG A 25 23.54 21.01 14.48
CA ARG A 25 24.46 20.02 13.90
C ARG A 25 23.76 19.09 12.92
N LEU A 26 22.51 18.69 13.19
CA LEU A 26 21.76 17.85 12.26
C LEU A 26 21.39 18.61 10.99
N ILE A 27 21.06 19.89 11.09
CA ILE A 27 20.78 20.73 9.93
C ILE A 27 22.04 20.89 9.06
N ASP A 28 23.21 21.05 9.67
CA ASP A 28 24.47 21.25 8.95
C ASP A 28 25.00 19.96 8.28
N LEU A 29 24.53 18.78 8.69
CA LEU A 29 24.96 17.48 8.16
C LEU A 29 24.11 16.98 6.98
N VAL A 30 22.85 17.40 6.90
CA VAL A 30 21.91 16.93 5.87
C VAL A 30 21.91 17.96 4.73
N ASP A 31 22.37 17.56 3.55
CA ASP A 31 22.33 18.40 2.36
C ASP A 31 20.91 18.57 1.80
N ILE A 32 20.77 19.45 0.81
CA ILE A 32 19.45 19.77 0.24
C ILE A 32 18.87 18.56 -0.51
N GLU A 33 19.72 17.78 -1.19
CA GLU A 33 19.28 16.60 -1.96
C GLU A 33 18.66 15.55 -1.05
N TRP A 34 19.30 15.23 0.09
CA TRP A 34 18.77 14.29 1.06
C TRP A 34 17.52 14.82 1.78
N ARG A 35 17.39 16.14 1.96
CA ARG A 35 16.18 16.75 2.55
C ARG A 35 14.96 16.68 1.63
N GLU A 36 15.18 16.66 0.33
CA GLU A 36 14.12 16.64 -0.69
C GLU A 36 13.84 15.23 -1.21
N GLU A 37 14.71 14.27 -0.91
CA GLU A 37 14.53 12.86 -1.26
C GLU A 37 13.22 12.31 -0.70
N THR A 38 12.46 11.62 -1.56
CA THR A 38 11.22 10.94 -1.21
C THR A 38 11.36 9.46 -1.53
N LEU A 39 10.84 8.59 -0.67
CA LEU A 39 10.85 7.15 -0.92
C LEU A 39 10.07 6.80 -2.20
N PRO A 40 10.57 5.86 -3.02
CA PRO A 40 9.85 5.41 -4.20
C PRO A 40 8.55 4.71 -3.81
N ASN A 41 7.54 4.81 -4.70
CA ASN A 41 6.30 4.04 -4.57
C ASN A 41 6.54 2.60 -5.01
N ASP A 42 6.97 1.75 -4.07
CA ASP A 42 7.16 0.33 -4.35
C ASP A 42 5.84 -0.45 -4.31
N SER A 43 5.72 -1.48 -5.15
CA SER A 43 4.52 -2.32 -5.24
C SER A 43 4.61 -3.47 -4.25
N ILE A 44 3.52 -3.72 -3.53
CA ILE A 44 3.42 -4.87 -2.63
C ILE A 44 3.00 -6.10 -3.44
N PRO A 45 3.71 -7.25 -3.33
CA PRO A 45 3.31 -8.47 -4.02
C PRO A 45 1.97 -8.97 -3.48
N VAL A 46 0.96 -9.01 -4.33
CA VAL A 46 -0.37 -9.56 -3.99
C VAL A 46 -0.46 -10.99 -4.54
N PRO A 47 -0.80 -12.00 -3.72
CA PRO A 47 -1.02 -13.36 -4.20
C PRO A 47 -2.16 -13.41 -5.22
N GLY A 48 -1.83 -13.77 -6.45
CA GLY A 48 -2.81 -13.81 -7.55
C GLY A 48 -3.96 -14.80 -7.33
N ALA A 49 -3.83 -15.74 -6.39
CA ALA A 49 -4.86 -16.70 -6.03
C ALA A 49 -6.01 -16.09 -5.21
N ASP A 50 -5.71 -15.07 -4.40
CA ASP A 50 -6.71 -14.38 -3.56
C ASP A 50 -7.38 -13.20 -4.29
N LEU A 51 -6.88 -12.85 -5.50
CA LEU A 51 -7.51 -11.87 -6.37
C LEU A 51 -8.73 -12.45 -7.09
N PRO A 52 -9.75 -11.61 -7.37
CA PRO A 52 -10.86 -12.01 -8.22
C PRO A 52 -10.43 -12.28 -9.66
N ASP A 53 -11.24 -13.06 -10.38
CA ASP A 53 -11.05 -13.30 -11.81
C ASP A 53 -11.26 -11.99 -12.61
N PRO A 54 -10.29 -11.54 -13.43
CA PRO A 54 -10.42 -10.33 -14.23
C PRO A 54 -11.32 -10.51 -15.46
N ASP A 55 -11.78 -11.74 -15.75
CA ASP A 55 -12.69 -12.00 -16.86
C ASP A 55 -14.03 -11.24 -16.67
N PRO A 56 -14.42 -10.35 -17.61
CA PRO A 56 -15.65 -9.58 -17.49
C PRO A 56 -16.93 -10.43 -17.56
N ASP A 57 -16.87 -11.64 -18.13
CA ASP A 57 -18.00 -12.56 -18.22
C ASP A 57 -18.16 -13.42 -16.97
N ASN A 58 -17.31 -13.23 -15.95
CA ASN A 58 -17.39 -13.98 -14.71
C ASN A 58 -18.69 -13.63 -13.95
N PRO A 59 -19.60 -14.60 -13.72
CA PRO A 59 -20.88 -14.34 -13.06
C PRO A 59 -20.72 -13.95 -11.58
N ASN A 60 -19.57 -14.23 -10.96
CA ASN A 60 -19.29 -13.89 -9.57
C ASN A 60 -17.99 -13.07 -9.42
N PRO A 61 -18.01 -11.76 -9.69
CA PRO A 61 -16.81 -10.90 -9.75
C PRO A 61 -16.11 -10.68 -8.39
N GLN A 62 -16.72 -11.11 -7.29
CA GLN A 62 -16.12 -11.05 -5.94
C GLN A 62 -15.41 -12.35 -5.54
N GLU A 63 -15.58 -13.42 -6.32
CA GLU A 63 -14.96 -14.71 -6.04
C GLU A 63 -13.47 -14.71 -6.37
N SER A 64 -12.64 -15.13 -5.42
CA SER A 64 -11.22 -15.30 -5.67
C SER A 64 -10.94 -16.51 -6.55
N ARG A 65 -9.87 -16.47 -7.33
CA ARG A 65 -9.45 -17.60 -8.17
C ARG A 65 -9.27 -18.90 -7.37
N ARG A 66 -8.81 -18.77 -6.12
CA ARG A 66 -8.69 -19.91 -5.19
C ARG A 66 -10.04 -20.51 -4.82
N GLN A 67 -11.07 -19.71 -4.60
CA GLN A 67 -12.41 -20.19 -4.30
C GLN A 67 -12.99 -20.95 -5.49
N LYS A 68 -12.88 -20.40 -6.71
CA LYS A 68 -13.32 -21.03 -7.96
C LYS A 68 -12.64 -22.39 -8.22
N ALA A 69 -11.34 -22.50 -7.96
CA ALA A 69 -10.61 -23.76 -8.12
C ALA A 69 -11.04 -24.85 -7.11
N ASN A 70 -11.63 -24.45 -5.99
CA ASN A 70 -12.15 -25.34 -4.97
C ASN A 70 -13.65 -25.65 -5.14
N GLU A 71 -14.32 -25.07 -6.15
CA GLU A 71 -15.70 -25.38 -6.47
C GLU A 71 -15.81 -26.79 -7.08
N TRP A 72 -16.77 -27.58 -6.62
CA TRP A 72 -17.10 -28.85 -7.22
C TRP A 72 -18.20 -28.66 -8.29
N SER A 73 -17.78 -28.47 -9.54
CA SER A 73 -18.70 -28.25 -10.67
C SER A 73 -18.89 -29.48 -11.58
N ASP A 74 -18.22 -30.60 -11.30
CA ASP A 74 -18.40 -31.84 -12.10
C ASP A 74 -19.73 -32.53 -11.79
N LEU A 75 -20.67 -32.39 -12.73
CA LEU A 75 -21.98 -33.04 -12.70
C LEU A 75 -22.03 -34.34 -13.54
N SER A 76 -20.91 -34.77 -14.17
CA SER A 76 -20.84 -35.99 -14.98
C SER A 76 -21.94 -36.12 -16.08
N LEU A 77 -22.54 -35.00 -16.52
CA LEU A 77 -23.68 -34.96 -17.48
C LEU A 77 -23.34 -35.56 -18.85
N ASN A 78 -22.05 -35.57 -19.22
CA ASN A 78 -21.52 -36.23 -20.40
C ASN A 78 -21.85 -37.74 -20.46
N ARG A 79 -22.09 -38.38 -19.30
CA ARG A 79 -22.51 -39.77 -19.21
C ARG A 79 -23.98 -39.98 -19.54
N MET A 80 -24.82 -38.94 -19.49
CA MET A 80 -26.23 -39.05 -19.86
C MET A 80 -26.47 -38.81 -21.35
N GLN A 81 -25.68 -37.92 -21.97
CA GLN A 81 -25.85 -37.51 -23.36
C GLN A 81 -25.48 -38.60 -24.38
N ARG A 82 -24.59 -39.53 -24.03
CA ARG A 82 -24.22 -40.69 -24.86
C ARG A 82 -25.32 -41.77 -24.94
N ASN A 83 -26.40 -41.63 -24.18
CA ASN A 83 -27.41 -42.67 -23.99
C ASN A 83 -28.69 -42.38 -24.77
N ILE A 84 -28.73 -41.26 -25.50
CA ILE A 84 -29.86 -40.87 -26.33
C ILE A 84 -29.68 -41.66 -27.64
N PRO A 85 -30.49 -42.71 -27.91
CA PRO A 85 -30.44 -43.38 -29.19
C PRO A 85 -30.82 -42.35 -30.25
N THR A 86 -29.85 -41.99 -31.09
CA THR A 86 -30.11 -41.23 -32.32
C THR A 86 -30.98 -42.12 -33.20
N ALA A 87 -32.30 -41.94 -33.09
CA ALA A 87 -33.26 -42.53 -34.00
C ALA A 87 -32.92 -42.03 -35.42
N HIS A 88 -32.46 -42.95 -36.27
CA HIS A 88 -32.26 -42.70 -37.69
C HIS A 88 -33.59 -42.30 -38.33
N PRO A 89 -33.69 -41.15 -39.05
CA PRO A 89 -34.83 -40.88 -39.91
C PRO A 89 -34.76 -41.76 -41.17
N SER A 90 -35.92 -42.29 -41.55
CA SER A 90 -36.20 -43.17 -42.69
C SER A 90 -35.73 -42.65 -44.05
#